data_AF-I6EZ86-F1
#
_entry.id   AF-I6EZ86-F1
#
_cell.length_a   1.000
_cell.length_b   1.000
_cell.length_c   1.000
_cell.angle_alpha   90.00
_cell.angle_beta   90.00
_cell.angle_gamma   90.00
#
_symmetry.space_group_name_H-M   'P 1'
#
loop_
_entity.id
_entity.type
_entity.pdbx_description
1 polymer ?
#
loop_
_entity_poly.entity_id
_entity_poly.type
_entity_poly.pdbx_seq_one_letter_code
_entity_poly.pdbx_strand_id
1 'polypeptide(L)'
;MMSQRESVLKLAMRTWLIMLSVMFMTFAASGGALWYTGNLIAGNLEEIRQQNDTLKQLDAKTWGVRFHQDQGEKFLVLPKGMKADTNWTQGNRNAVKLVKE
;
A
#
# COMPACT_ATOMS: atom_id res chain seq x y z
N MET A 1 -38.85 -52.34 -13.85
CA MET A 1 -38.57 -51.08 -14.57
C MET A 1 -38.74 -49.80 -13.73
N MET A 2 -39.72 -49.69 -12.81
CA MET A 2 -39.90 -48.49 -11.98
C MET A 2 -38.74 -48.23 -10.97
N SER A 3 -38.22 -49.25 -10.30
CA SER A 3 -37.12 -49.14 -9.34
C SER A 3 -35.79 -48.63 -9.95
N GLN A 4 -35.51 -48.97 -11.21
CA GLN A 4 -34.32 -48.47 -11.92
C GLN A 4 -34.44 -46.98 -12.25
N ARG A 5 -35.64 -46.50 -12.62
CA ARG A 5 -35.89 -45.07 -12.89
C ARG A 5 -35.72 -44.22 -11.64
N GLU A 6 -36.24 -44.68 -10.50
CA GLU A 6 -36.08 -43.96 -9.22
C GLU A 6 -34.63 -43.88 -8.76
N SER A 7 -33.86 -44.96 -8.93
CA SER A 7 -32.44 -44.99 -8.58
C SER A 7 -31.62 -44.02 -9.45
N VAL A 8 -31.91 -43.96 -10.75
CA VAL A 8 -31.25 -43.01 -11.68
C VAL A 8 -31.64 -41.57 -11.35
N LEU A 9 -32.91 -41.29 -11.04
CA LEU A 9 -33.36 -39.95 -10.64
C LEU A 9 -32.69 -39.47 -9.34
N LYS A 10 -32.56 -40.34 -8.33
CA LYS A 10 -31.84 -40.03 -7.09
C LYS A 10 -30.36 -39.74 -7.34
N LEU A 11 -29.71 -40.51 -8.22
CA LEU A 11 -28.32 -40.29 -8.58
C LEU A 11 -28.12 -38.95 -9.31
N ALA A 12 -28.98 -38.65 -10.29
CA ALA A 12 -28.95 -37.38 -11.01
C ALA A 12 -29.13 -36.19 -10.04
N MET A 13 -30.13 -36.25 -9.17
CA MET A 13 -30.38 -35.21 -8.16
C MET A 13 -29.17 -35.01 -7.25
N ARG A 14 -28.55 -36.09 -6.76
CA ARG A 14 -27.35 -36.02 -5.92
C ARG A 14 -26.17 -35.37 -6.65
N THR A 15 -25.93 -35.72 -7.91
CA THR A 15 -24.85 -35.15 -8.71
C THR A 15 -25.06 -33.64 -8.98
N TRP A 16 -26.28 -33.22 -9.30
CA TRP A 16 -26.61 -31.79 -9.45
C TRP A 16 -26.45 -31.01 -8.14
N LEU A 17 -26.84 -31.58 -7.00
CA LEU A 17 -26.66 -30.95 -5.70
C LEU A 17 -25.16 -30.78 -5.35
N ILE A 18 -24.33 -31.79 -5.64
CA ILE A 18 -22.88 -31.69 -5.43
C ILE A 18 -22.28 -30.61 -6.33
N MET A 19 -22.66 -30.58 -7.61
CA MET A 19 -22.17 -29.53 -8.53
C MET A 19 -22.53 -28.13 -8.04
N LEU A 20 -23.78 -27.91 -7.63
CA LEU A 20 -24.23 -26.62 -7.07
C LEU A 20 -23.49 -26.27 -5.78
N SER A 21 -23.25 -27.27 -4.92
CA SER A 21 -22.51 -27.07 -3.66
C SER A 21 -21.07 -26.64 -3.90
N VAL A 22 -20.35 -27.32 -4.81
CA VAL A 22 -18.97 -26.96 -5.15
C VAL A 22 -18.91 -25.59 -5.82
N MET A 23 -19.86 -25.30 -6.71
CA MET A 23 -19.95 -23.99 -7.36
C MET A 23 -20.19 -22.89 -6.31
N PHE A 24 -21.16 -23.06 -5.42
CA PHE A 24 -21.42 -22.11 -4.35
C PHE A 24 -20.20 -21.92 -3.44
N MET A 25 -19.54 -23.02 -3.05
CA MET A 25 -18.36 -22.98 -2.18
C MET A 25 -17.18 -22.25 -2.84
N THR A 26 -16.95 -22.46 -4.14
CA THR A 26 -15.91 -21.74 -4.89
C THR A 26 -16.23 -20.26 -5.03
N PHE A 27 -17.48 -19.89 -5.35
CA PHE A 27 -17.90 -18.49 -5.39
C PHE A 27 -17.79 -17.80 -4.02
N ALA A 28 -18.20 -18.47 -2.94
CA ALA A 28 -18.08 -17.93 -1.59
C ALA A 28 -16.62 -17.72 -1.19
N ALA A 29 -15.75 -18.70 -1.46
CA ALA A 29 -14.33 -18.60 -1.17
C ALA A 29 -13.65 -17.48 -1.98
N SER A 30 -13.89 -17.42 -3.29
CA SER A 30 -13.33 -16.38 -4.16
C SER A 30 -13.88 -14.99 -3.84
N GLY A 31 -15.19 -14.86 -3.62
CA GLY A 31 -15.83 -13.60 -3.25
C GLY A 31 -15.35 -13.09 -1.90
N GLY A 32 -15.24 -13.96 -0.90
CA GLY A 32 -14.68 -13.62 0.41
C GLY A 32 -13.23 -13.16 0.33
N ALA A 33 -12.40 -13.87 -0.45
CA ALA A 33 -11.00 -13.50 -0.67
C ALA A 33 -10.88 -12.13 -1.37
N LEU A 34 -11.69 -11.88 -2.41
CA LEU A 34 -11.71 -10.59 -3.11
C LEU A 34 -12.18 -9.45 -2.20
N TRP A 35 -13.21 -9.69 -1.39
CA TRP A 35 -13.68 -8.69 -0.43
C TRP A 35 -12.61 -8.37 0.61
N TYR A 36 -11.97 -9.39 1.19
CA TYR A 36 -10.93 -9.21 2.20
C TYR A 36 -9.72 -8.46 1.64
N THR A 37 -9.19 -8.91 0.50
CA THR A 37 -8.05 -8.25 -0.15
C THR A 37 -8.39 -6.84 -0.63
N GLY A 38 -9.60 -6.60 -1.13
CA GLY A 38 -10.09 -5.28 -1.50
C GLY A 38 -10.11 -4.31 -0.32
N ASN A 39 -10.60 -4.74 0.84
CA ASN A 39 -10.59 -3.91 2.06
C ASN A 39 -9.18 -3.60 2.54
N LEU A 40 -8.26 -4.57 2.51
CA LEU A 40 -6.86 -4.34 2.86
C LEU A 40 -6.20 -3.32 1.94
N ILE A 41 -6.42 -3.43 0.62
CA ILE A 41 -5.88 -2.48 -0.36
C ILE A 41 -6.46 -1.08 -0.13
N ALA A 42 -7.76 -0.97 0.13
CA ALA A 42 -8.40 0.32 0.41
C ALA A 42 -7.82 0.99 1.67
N GLY A 43 -7.61 0.21 2.75
CA GLY A 43 -6.98 0.71 3.97
C GLY A 43 -5.54 1.17 3.73
N ASN A 44 -4.73 0.35 3.07
CA ASN A 44 -3.33 0.68 2.76
C ASN A 44 -3.23 1.92 1.86
N LEU A 45 -4.15 2.10 0.90
CA LEU A 45 -4.17 3.26 0.02
C LEU A 45 -4.43 4.56 0.79
N GLU A 46 -5.34 4.53 1.76
CA GLU A 46 -5.61 5.68 2.62
C GLU A 46 -4.40 6.01 3.51
N GLU A 47 -3.74 4.99 4.07
CA GLU A 47 -2.51 5.21 4.84
C GLU A 47 -1.40 5.84 3.99
N ILE A 48 -1.16 5.32 2.78
CA ILE A 48 -0.17 5.89 1.85
C ILE A 48 -0.52 7.34 1.51
N ARG A 49 -1.81 7.65 1.33
CA ARG A 49 -2.26 9.02 1.07
C ARG A 49 -1.89 9.95 2.22
N GLN A 50 -2.17 9.55 3.46
CA GLN A 50 -1.84 10.33 4.66
C GLN A 50 -0.33 10.50 4.85
N GLN A 51 0.44 9.44 4.61
CA GLN A 51 1.90 9.50 4.63
C GLN A 51 2.44 10.45 3.56
N ASN A 52 1.91 10.40 2.35
CA ASN A 52 2.32 11.28 1.25
C ASN A 52 1.99 12.75 1.56
N ASP A 53 0.81 13.03 2.12
CA ASP A 53 0.44 14.40 2.51
C ASP A 53 1.34 14.91 3.65
N THR A 54 1.71 14.05 4.61
CA THR A 54 2.68 14.37 5.66
C THR A 54 4.06 14.65 5.07
N LEU A 55 4.53 13.82 4.13
CA LEU A 55 5.79 14.02 3.44
C LEU A 55 5.81 15.32 2.64
N LYS A 56 4.73 15.69 1.95
CA LYS A 56 4.61 16.98 1.25
C LYS A 56 4.67 18.16 2.21
N GLN A 57 3.99 18.07 3.36
CA GLN A 57 4.06 19.11 4.38
C GLN A 57 5.47 19.23 4.96
N LEU A 58 6.16 18.11 5.18
CA LEU A 58 7.53 18.10 5.66
C LEU A 58 8.48 18.70 4.61
N ASP A 59 8.37 18.27 3.35
CA ASP A 59 9.15 18.76 2.21
C ASP A 59 8.97 20.27 2.02
N ALA A 60 7.75 20.78 2.15
CA ALA A 60 7.45 22.21 2.11
C ALA A 60 8.09 22.99 3.28
N LYS A 61 8.17 22.38 4.47
CA LYS A 61 8.80 22.99 5.66
C LYS A 61 10.33 22.92 5.64
N THR A 62 10.92 21.89 5.01
CA THR A 62 12.37 21.68 4.97
C THR A 62 13.00 22.06 3.63
N TRP A 63 12.21 22.53 2.67
CA TRP A 63 12.63 22.80 1.30
C TRP A 63 13.32 21.60 0.64
N GLY A 64 12.91 20.38 0.99
CA GLY A 64 13.48 19.12 0.50
C GLY A 64 14.83 18.72 1.10
N VAL A 65 15.33 19.44 2.11
CA VAL A 65 16.52 19.04 2.88
C VAL A 65 16.16 17.87 3.80
N ARG A 66 17.02 16.86 3.83
CA ARG A 66 16.87 15.68 4.70
C ARG A 66 18.07 15.53 5.64
N PHE A 67 17.81 15.06 6.86
CA PHE A 67 18.88 14.63 7.76
C PHE A 67 19.23 13.18 7.45
N HIS A 68 20.52 12.87 7.30
CA HIS A 68 21.02 11.52 7.12
C HIS A 68 22.13 11.26 8.12
N GLN A 69 22.18 10.06 8.70
CA GLN A 69 23.24 9.65 9.60
C GLN A 69 23.90 8.43 9.00
N ASP A 70 25.21 8.53 8.73
CA ASP A 70 26.01 7.42 8.22
C ASP A 70 27.28 7.27 9.05
N GLN A 71 27.59 6.05 9.46
CA GLN A 71 28.77 5.70 10.29
C GLN A 71 29.03 6.60 11.51
N GLY A 72 27.98 7.18 12.09
CA GLY A 72 28.07 8.09 13.26
C GLY A 72 28.19 9.57 12.90
N GLU A 73 28.40 9.91 11.64
CA GLU A 73 28.41 11.27 11.11
C GLU A 73 27.00 11.71 10.71
N LYS A 74 26.70 13.00 10.89
CA LYS A 74 25.39 13.59 10.57
C LYS A 74 25.51 14.51 9.37
N PHE A 75 24.70 14.25 8.35
CA PHE A 75 24.70 14.95 7.08
C PHE A 75 23.37 15.68 6.85
N LEU A 76 23.46 16.83 6.21
CA LEU A 76 22.34 17.51 5.57
C LEU A 76 22.36 17.15 4.09
N VAL A 77 21.42 16.34 3.66
CA VAL A 77 21.28 15.95 2.25
C VAL A 77 20.42 16.99 1.55
N LEU A 78 21.03 17.65 0.56
CA LEU A 78 20.39 18.68 -0.24
C LEU A 78 19.44 18.04 -1.27
N PRO A 79 18.34 18.72 -1.63
CA PRO A 79 17.51 18.30 -2.74
C PRO A 79 18.29 18.37 -4.06
N LYS A 80 17.93 17.54 -5.04
CA LYS A 80 18.61 17.51 -6.35
C LYS A 80 18.64 18.89 -7.01
N GLY A 81 19.78 19.24 -7.60
CA GLY A 81 19.97 20.52 -8.29
C GLY A 81 20.18 21.72 -7.35
N MET A 82 20.44 21.46 -6.05
CA MET A 82 20.87 22.48 -5.09
C MET A 82 22.27 22.15 -4.54
N LYS A 83 23.05 23.20 -4.31
CA LYS A 83 24.33 23.24 -3.58
C LYS A 83 24.17 24.00 -2.27
N ALA A 84 25.09 23.72 -1.33
CA ALA A 84 25.19 24.39 -0.04
C ALA A 84 26.15 25.58 -0.13
N ASP A 85 25.67 26.76 0.26
CA ASP A 85 26.51 27.91 0.57
C ASP A 85 26.59 28.07 2.10
N THR A 86 27.77 27.77 2.67
CA THR A 86 28.01 27.67 4.11
C THR A 86 28.46 28.99 4.75
N ASN A 87 28.57 30.08 3.98
CA ASN A 87 29.06 31.37 4.47
C ASN A 87 27.97 32.23 5.13
N TRP A 88 26.90 31.62 5.61
CA TRP A 88 25.74 32.31 6.15
C TRP A 88 25.58 32.07 7.64
N THR A 89 24.97 33.03 8.32
CA THR A 89 24.58 32.91 9.72
C THR A 89 23.12 33.34 9.88
N GLN A 90 22.40 32.63 10.75
CA GLN A 90 21.07 33.03 11.18
C GLN A 90 21.16 33.42 12.67
N GLY A 91 21.23 34.73 12.91
CA GLY A 91 21.58 35.24 14.24
C GLY A 91 23.01 34.83 14.62
N ASN A 92 23.17 34.12 15.73
CA ASN A 92 24.48 33.68 16.23
C ASN A 92 24.81 32.21 15.90
N ARG A 93 24.15 31.62 14.88
CA ARG A 93 24.35 30.22 14.46
C ARG A 93 24.76 30.15 13.00
N ASN A 94 25.68 29.24 12.68
CA ASN A 94 26.04 28.93 11.30
C ASN A 94 24.83 28.38 10.56
N ALA A 95 24.62 28.87 9.34
CA ALA A 95 23.52 28.51 8.48
C ALA A 95 24.03 28.13 7.10
N VAL A 96 23.23 27.34 6.39
CA VAL A 96 23.52 26.94 5.01
C VAL A 96 22.40 27.47 4.12
N LYS A 97 22.78 28.24 3.10
CA LYS A 97 21.85 28.70 2.08
C LYS A 97 21.81 27.69 0.93
N LEU A 98 20.60 27.34 0.50
CA LEU A 98 20.38 26.53 -0.70
C LEU A 98 20.53 27.40 -1.94
N VAL A 99 21.42 27.01 -2.85
CA VAL A 99 21.65 27.69 -4.13
C VAL A 99 21.50 26.69 -5.28
N LYS A 100 20.96 27.10 -6.42
CA LYS A 100 20.86 26.21 -7.58
C LYS A 100 22.25 25.89 -8.13
N GLU A 101 22.42 24.66 -8.60
CA GLU A 101 23.71 24.15 -9.13
C GLU A 101 24.25 24.86 -10.36
#